data_AF-A0A7C3BGZ7-F1
#
_entry.id   AF-A0A7C3BGZ7-F1
#
_cell.length_a   1.000
_cell.length_b   1.000
_cell.length_c   1.000
_cell.angle_alpha   90.00
_cell.angle_beta   90.00
_cell.angle_gamma   90.00
#
_symmetry.space_group_name_H-M   'P 1'
#
loop_
_entity.id
_entity.type
_entity.pdbx_description
1 polymer ?
#
loop_
_entity_poly.entity_id
_entity_poly.type
_entity_poly.pdbx_seq_one_letter_code
_entity_poly.pdbx_strand_id
1 'polypeptide(L)'
;MVAEILKEKTENQYREKVKKVFEKYQKVGDEIVWYGPEEVPQPTNGDWWGSWRYDAKSLVIAYYDEKGKLMYEVDLKRCNSSAQVLDWICQLDKKNWCGAECVGQLVQAIDDLIDPQANICGLGKDTAFDATKYLREKQKESERKKR
;
A
#
# COMPACT_ATOMS: atom_id res chain seq x y z
N MET A 1 -12.86 20.21 3.61
CA MET A 1 -12.62 18.79 3.93
C MET A 1 -12.69 17.90 2.69
N VAL A 2 -13.84 17.75 1.99
CA VAL A 2 -13.91 16.91 0.76
C VAL A 2 -12.95 17.36 -0.35
N ALA A 3 -12.93 18.66 -0.68
CA ALA A 3 -12.05 19.20 -1.72
C ALA A 3 -10.54 19.00 -1.39
N GLU A 4 -10.20 18.96 -0.11
CA GLU A 4 -8.83 18.75 0.37
C GLU A 4 -8.41 17.30 0.21
N ILE A 5 -9.28 16.35 0.55
CA ILE A 5 -9.04 14.90 0.36
C ILE A 5 -8.88 14.57 -1.13
N LEU A 6 -9.74 15.11 -2.01
CA LEU A 6 -9.66 14.85 -3.44
C LEU A 6 -8.40 15.46 -4.07
N LYS A 7 -7.97 16.63 -3.58
CA LYS A 7 -6.69 17.23 -3.96
C LYS A 7 -5.52 16.35 -3.52
N GLU A 8 -5.49 15.94 -2.25
CA GLU A 8 -4.46 15.04 -1.71
C GLU A 8 -4.38 13.72 -2.49
N LYS A 9 -5.53 13.12 -2.81
CA LYS A 9 -5.63 11.90 -3.63
C LYS A 9 -4.96 12.07 -4.99
N THR A 10 -5.10 13.24 -5.61
CA THR A 10 -4.53 13.51 -6.94
C THR A 10 -3.01 13.71 -6.87
N GLU A 11 -2.52 14.36 -5.81
CA GLU A 11 -1.10 14.69 -5.65
C GLU A 11 -0.25 13.53 -5.10
N ASN A 12 -0.85 12.60 -4.33
CA ASN A 12 -0.14 11.58 -3.57
C ASN A 12 -0.42 10.14 -4.01
N GLN A 13 -0.67 9.90 -5.31
CA GLN A 13 -0.72 8.53 -5.83
C GLN A 13 0.66 7.87 -5.72
N TYR A 14 0.75 6.78 -4.96
CA TYR A 14 1.99 6.06 -4.71
C TYR A 14 2.58 5.48 -6.00
N ARG A 15 1.74 4.90 -6.87
CA ARG A 15 2.19 4.34 -8.16
C ARG A 15 2.84 5.39 -9.07
N GLU A 16 2.41 6.65 -9.02
CA GLU A 16 3.06 7.73 -9.77
C GLU A 16 4.45 8.08 -9.18
N LYS A 17 4.63 7.97 -7.87
CA LYS A 17 5.95 8.13 -7.22
C LYS A 17 6.90 7.04 -7.68
N VAL A 18 6.45 5.79 -7.68
CA VAL A 18 7.20 4.63 -8.15
C VAL A 18 7.55 4.78 -9.64
N LYS A 19 6.58 5.14 -10.48
CA LYS A 19 6.78 5.35 -11.92
C LYS A 19 7.84 6.41 -12.22
N LYS A 20 7.81 7.55 -11.53
CA LYS A 20 8.81 8.63 -11.67
C LYS A 20 10.22 8.19 -11.33
N VAL A 21 10.39 7.20 -10.44
CA VAL A 21 11.70 6.61 -10.21
C VAL A 21 12.10 5.82 -11.46
N PHE A 22 11.29 4.87 -11.91
CA PHE A 22 11.60 4.04 -13.07
C PHE A 22 11.80 4.82 -14.39
N GLU A 23 11.07 5.92 -14.62
CA GLU A 23 11.25 6.78 -15.79
C GLU A 23 12.66 7.39 -15.88
N LYS A 24 13.34 7.63 -14.75
CA LYS A 24 14.73 8.11 -14.74
C LYS A 24 15.73 7.07 -15.23
N TYR A 25 15.37 5.80 -15.17
CA TYR A 25 16.27 4.68 -15.45
C TYR A 25 15.94 3.96 -16.77
N GLN A 26 14.92 4.41 -17.50
CA GLN A 26 14.27 3.60 -18.54
C GLN A 26 15.04 3.47 -19.87
N LYS A 27 16.32 3.91 -19.97
CA LYS A 27 17.18 3.60 -21.13
C LYS A 27 18.65 3.47 -20.76
N VAL A 28 19.14 2.23 -20.74
CA VAL A 28 20.55 1.90 -20.99
C VAL A 28 20.58 0.91 -22.16
N GLY A 29 20.59 1.44 -23.39
CA GLY A 29 20.57 0.59 -24.60
C GLY A 29 19.27 -0.22 -24.77
N ASP A 30 19.41 -1.51 -25.06
CA ASP A 30 18.31 -2.48 -25.31
C ASP A 30 17.99 -3.38 -24.10
N GLU A 31 18.64 -3.17 -22.95
CA GLU A 31 18.44 -4.00 -21.75
C GLU A 31 17.46 -3.38 -20.75
N ILE A 32 16.53 -4.20 -20.25
CA ILE A 32 15.74 -3.88 -19.05
C ILE A 32 16.63 -4.16 -17.85
N VAL A 33 17.14 -3.11 -17.21
CA VAL A 33 17.92 -3.28 -15.98
C VAL A 33 16.98 -3.35 -14.77
N TRP A 34 16.96 -4.50 -14.11
CA TRP A 34 16.31 -4.68 -12.81
C TRP A 34 17.20 -4.09 -11.72
N TYR A 35 16.82 -2.94 -11.15
CA TYR A 35 17.48 -2.40 -9.97
C TYR A 35 16.66 -2.77 -8.72
N GLY A 36 17.38 -3.19 -7.68
CA GLY A 36 16.82 -3.83 -6.49
C GLY A 36 15.88 -2.95 -5.66
N PRO A 37 15.29 -3.52 -4.60
CA PRO A 37 14.25 -2.88 -3.78
C PRO A 37 14.66 -1.57 -3.08
N GLU A 38 15.96 -1.23 -3.06
CA GLU A 38 16.48 -0.05 -2.38
C GLU A 38 16.13 1.28 -3.04
N GLU A 39 15.82 1.29 -4.35
CA GLU A 39 15.48 2.51 -5.09
C GLU A 39 13.97 2.79 -5.13
N VAL A 40 13.13 1.80 -4.82
CA VAL A 40 11.67 1.98 -4.79
C VAL A 40 11.30 2.76 -3.53
N PRO A 41 10.63 3.92 -3.66
CA PRO A 41 10.27 4.75 -2.51
C PRO A 41 9.32 3.96 -1.62
N GLN A 42 9.59 3.88 -0.32
CA GLN A 42 8.68 3.21 0.61
C GLN A 42 7.39 4.02 0.78
N PRO A 43 6.23 3.38 0.96
CA PRO A 43 5.00 4.11 1.23
C PRO A 43 5.08 4.91 2.53
N THR A 44 4.44 6.07 2.53
CA THR A 44 4.43 7.04 3.62
C THR A 44 3.02 7.49 3.96
N ASN A 45 2.87 8.12 5.13
CA ASN A 45 1.57 8.62 5.59
C ASN A 45 0.90 9.52 4.54
N GLY A 46 -0.34 9.20 4.18
CA GLY A 46 -1.12 9.95 3.20
C GLY A 46 -0.94 9.50 1.75
N ASP A 47 -0.16 8.44 1.50
CA ASP A 47 -0.07 7.83 0.17
C ASP A 47 -1.36 7.13 -0.24
N TRP A 48 -1.61 7.14 -1.55
CA TRP A 48 -2.83 6.61 -2.15
C TRP A 48 -2.58 5.50 -3.16
N TRP A 49 -3.52 4.56 -3.21
CA TRP A 49 -3.70 3.55 -4.24
C TRP A 49 -5.12 3.67 -4.76
N GLY A 50 -5.29 4.50 -5.78
CA GLY A 50 -6.62 4.90 -6.24
C GLY A 50 -7.41 5.55 -5.11
N SER A 51 -8.48 4.90 -4.64
CA SER A 51 -9.35 5.39 -3.56
C SER A 51 -8.94 4.96 -2.15
N TRP A 52 -7.88 4.17 -2.02
CA TRP A 52 -7.34 3.76 -0.72
C TRP A 52 -6.25 4.72 -0.26
N ARG A 53 -6.34 5.21 0.97
CA ARG A 53 -5.36 6.10 1.60
C ARG A 53 -4.71 5.42 2.79
N TYR A 54 -3.39 5.47 2.88
CA TYR A 54 -2.67 4.98 4.05
C TYR A 54 -2.60 6.04 5.17
N ASP A 55 -3.06 5.68 6.37
CA ASP A 55 -2.80 6.40 7.61
C ASP A 55 -1.79 5.63 8.45
N ALA A 56 -0.56 6.15 8.46
CA ALA A 56 0.58 5.59 9.16
C ALA A 56 0.48 5.75 10.69
N LYS A 57 -0.28 6.74 11.17
CA LYS A 57 -0.46 6.96 12.62
C LYS A 57 -1.35 5.86 13.18
N SER A 58 -2.49 5.63 12.53
CA SER A 58 -3.48 4.64 12.96
C SER A 58 -3.15 3.22 12.51
N LEU A 59 -2.26 3.08 11.51
CA LEU A 59 -1.95 1.84 10.78
C LEU A 59 -3.19 1.26 10.11
N VAL A 60 -3.88 2.09 9.32
CA VAL A 60 -5.06 1.68 8.56
C VAL A 60 -4.91 2.06 7.09
N ILE A 61 -5.59 1.33 6.22
CA ILE A 61 -5.84 1.76 4.84
C ILE A 61 -7.33 2.09 4.73
N ALA A 62 -7.62 3.36 4.47
CA ALA A 62 -8.97 3.90 4.43
C ALA A 62 -9.46 4.06 2.99
N TYR A 63 -10.64 3.51 2.67
CA TYR A 63 -11.29 3.69 1.38
C TYR A 63 -12.23 4.89 1.40
N TYR A 64 -12.06 5.78 0.43
CA TYR A 64 -12.91 6.94 0.22
C TYR A 64 -13.69 6.81 -1.09
N ASP A 65 -14.98 7.15 -1.07
CA ASP A 65 -15.77 7.22 -2.29
C ASP A 65 -15.36 8.43 -3.16
N GLU A 66 -15.96 8.56 -4.35
CA GLU A 66 -15.71 9.67 -5.28
C GLU A 66 -16.06 11.05 -4.70
N LYS A 67 -16.90 11.08 -3.65
CA LYS A 67 -17.29 12.30 -2.94
C LYS A 67 -16.37 12.58 -1.74
N GLY A 68 -15.28 11.83 -1.59
CA GLY A 68 -14.33 11.98 -0.49
C GLY A 68 -14.90 11.56 0.87
N LYS A 69 -15.98 10.76 0.89
CA LYS A 69 -16.56 10.21 2.12
C LYS A 69 -15.83 8.91 2.48
N LEU A 70 -15.41 8.79 3.73
CA LEU A 70 -14.87 7.55 4.29
C LEU A 70 -15.96 6.47 4.29
N MET A 71 -15.67 5.34 3.65
CA MET A 71 -16.62 4.24 3.50
C MET A 71 -16.17 2.97 4.25
N TYR A 72 -14.86 2.73 4.31
CA TYR A 72 -14.30 1.51 4.89
C TYR A 72 -12.86 1.70 5.34
N GLU A 73 -12.41 0.89 6.29
CA GLU A 73 -11.03 0.86 6.77
C GLU A 73 -10.57 -0.59 6.94
N VAL A 74 -9.35 -0.86 6.47
CA VAL A 74 -8.63 -2.10 6.74
C VAL A 74 -7.61 -1.82 7.84
N ASP A 75 -7.73 -2.51 8.97
CA ASP A 75 -6.80 -2.41 10.09
C ASP A 75 -5.55 -3.27 9.84
N LEU A 76 -4.43 -2.62 9.54
CA LEU A 76 -3.18 -3.31 9.22
C LEU A 76 -2.59 -4.01 10.44
N LYS A 77 -2.93 -3.61 11.66
CA LYS A 77 -2.48 -4.30 12.88
C LYS A 77 -3.03 -5.73 12.97
N ARG A 78 -4.09 -6.01 12.21
CA ARG A 78 -4.72 -7.33 12.12
C ARG A 78 -4.21 -8.17 10.96
N CYS A 79 -3.26 -7.69 10.17
CA CYS A 79 -2.70 -8.41 9.03
C CYS A 79 -1.44 -9.22 9.43
N ASN A 80 -1.56 -10.10 10.42
CA ASN A 80 -0.41 -10.85 10.99
C ASN A 80 -0.26 -12.26 10.41
N SER A 81 -1.18 -12.70 9.55
CA SER A 81 -1.12 -13.99 8.86
C SER A 81 -1.75 -13.90 7.47
N SER A 82 -1.42 -14.87 6.63
CA SER A 82 -1.91 -14.97 5.25
C SER A 82 -3.43 -15.09 5.21
N ALA A 83 -4.00 -15.83 6.15
CA ALA A 83 -5.43 -15.99 6.33
C ALA A 83 -6.11 -14.66 6.69
N GLN A 84 -5.51 -13.83 7.55
CA GLN A 84 -6.08 -12.54 7.92
C GLN A 84 -6.03 -11.53 6.77
N VAL A 85 -4.95 -11.53 5.99
CA VAL A 85 -4.87 -10.70 4.76
C VAL A 85 -5.91 -11.14 3.74
N LEU A 86 -6.03 -12.45 3.50
CA LEU A 86 -7.00 -13.02 2.57
C LEU A 86 -8.45 -12.75 3.00
N ASP A 87 -8.73 -12.80 4.30
CA ASP A 87 -10.04 -12.50 4.87
C ASP A 87 -10.50 -11.08 4.49
N TRP A 88 -9.62 -10.07 4.59
CA TRP A 88 -9.95 -8.70 4.13
C TRP A 88 -10.29 -8.64 2.64
N ILE A 89 -9.51 -9.31 1.79
CA ILE A 89 -9.72 -9.34 0.34
C ILE A 89 -11.06 -9.99 0.01
N CYS A 90 -11.33 -11.17 0.57
CA CYS A 90 -12.57 -11.89 0.35
C CYS A 90 -13.80 -11.19 0.97
N GLN A 91 -13.63 -10.46 2.07
CA GLN A 91 -14.72 -9.67 2.66
C GLN A 91 -15.11 -8.49 1.76
N LEU A 92 -14.15 -7.85 1.10
CA LEU A 92 -14.41 -6.71 0.21
C LEU A 92 -15.06 -7.12 -1.10
N ASP A 93 -14.66 -8.25 -1.68
CA ASP A 93 -15.30 -8.81 -2.88
C ASP A 93 -16.80 -9.10 -2.67
N LYS A 94 -17.20 -9.36 -1.41
CA LYS A 94 -18.62 -9.53 -1.04
C LYS A 94 -19.39 -8.22 -0.86
N LYS A 95 -18.75 -7.06 -0.99
CA LYS A 95 -19.39 -5.75 -0.85
C LYS A 95 -19.86 -5.25 -2.21
N ASN A 96 -21.15 -4.93 -2.32
CA ASN A 96 -21.76 -4.44 -3.56
C ASN A 96 -21.17 -3.12 -4.10
N TRP A 97 -20.47 -2.35 -3.27
CA TRP A 97 -19.83 -1.09 -3.65
C TRP A 97 -18.36 -1.26 -4.06
N CYS A 98 -17.73 -2.41 -3.80
CA CYS A 98 -16.32 -2.64 -4.13
C CYS A 98 -16.22 -3.53 -5.37
N GLY A 99 -15.88 -2.92 -6.50
CA GLY A 99 -15.61 -3.65 -7.74
C GLY A 99 -14.18 -4.22 -7.80
N ALA A 100 -13.87 -4.93 -8.89
CA ALA A 100 -12.54 -5.53 -9.11
C ALA A 100 -11.38 -4.52 -8.99
N GLU A 101 -11.57 -3.28 -9.46
CA GLU A 101 -10.56 -2.22 -9.32
C GLU A 101 -10.32 -1.85 -7.84
N CYS A 102 -11.39 -1.74 -7.04
CA CYS A 102 -11.30 -1.46 -5.61
C CYS A 102 -10.50 -2.55 -4.88
N VAL A 103 -10.75 -3.82 -5.19
CA VAL A 103 -10.00 -4.96 -4.62
C VAL A 103 -8.56 -4.97 -5.12
N GLY A 104 -8.33 -4.78 -6.42
CA GLY A 104 -6.99 -4.76 -7.01
C GLY A 104 -6.10 -3.67 -6.43
N GLN A 105 -6.65 -2.47 -6.21
CA GLN A 105 -5.95 -1.37 -5.56
C GLN A 105 -5.60 -1.66 -4.09
N LEU A 106 -6.48 -2.36 -3.36
CA LEU A 106 -6.16 -2.81 -2.00
C LEU A 106 -5.02 -3.82 -2.01
N VAL A 107 -5.06 -4.82 -2.91
CA VAL A 107 -4.00 -5.83 -3.02
C VAL A 107 -2.65 -5.15 -3.28
N GLN A 108 -2.62 -4.16 -4.18
CA GLN A 108 -1.43 -3.36 -4.42
C GLN A 108 -0.95 -2.62 -3.17
N ALA A 109 -1.87 -1.98 -2.42
CA ALA A 109 -1.53 -1.28 -1.20
C ALA A 109 -0.95 -2.22 -0.14
N ILE A 110 -1.54 -3.40 0.04
CA ILE A 110 -1.06 -4.42 0.98
C ILE A 110 0.32 -4.92 0.56
N ASP A 111 0.53 -5.20 -0.72
CA ASP A 111 1.81 -5.63 -1.28
C ASP A 111 2.91 -4.61 -1.01
N ASP A 112 2.66 -3.33 -1.33
CA ASP A 112 3.62 -2.25 -1.13
C ASP A 112 3.89 -1.96 0.37
N LEU A 113 2.91 -2.17 1.26
CA LEU A 113 3.02 -1.83 2.69
C LEU A 113 3.62 -2.93 3.55
N ILE A 114 3.25 -4.19 3.32
CA ILE A 114 3.66 -5.31 4.19
C ILE A 114 4.29 -6.48 3.44
N ASP A 115 4.42 -6.42 2.10
CA ASP A 115 5.04 -7.44 1.26
C ASP A 115 4.69 -8.87 1.71
N PRO A 116 3.42 -9.30 1.51
CA PRO A 116 2.96 -10.59 2.00
C PRO A 116 3.79 -11.75 1.46
N GLN A 117 4.31 -11.64 0.24
CA GLN A 117 5.11 -12.69 -0.39
C GLN A 117 6.44 -12.91 0.35
N ALA A 118 7.11 -11.84 0.77
CA ALA A 118 8.33 -11.96 1.56
C ALA A 118 8.08 -12.25 3.05
N ASN A 119 7.00 -11.73 3.63
CA ASN A 119 6.83 -11.67 5.09
C ASN A 119 5.81 -12.65 5.67
N ILE A 120 4.80 -13.06 4.90
CA ILE A 120 3.60 -13.73 5.45
C ILE A 120 3.30 -15.06 4.75
N CYS A 121 3.31 -15.11 3.42
CA CYS A 121 2.85 -16.25 2.62
C CYS A 121 3.87 -16.76 1.60
N GLY A 122 5.16 -16.53 1.84
CA GLY A 122 6.25 -16.97 0.97
C GLY A 122 6.22 -18.46 0.68
N LEU A 123 6.33 -18.82 -0.62
CA LEU A 123 6.22 -20.20 -1.10
C LEU A 123 4.92 -20.91 -0.68
N GLY A 124 3.84 -20.15 -0.43
CA GLY A 124 2.56 -20.67 0.02
C GLY A 124 2.53 -21.13 1.48
N LYS A 125 3.52 -20.74 2.29
CA LYS A 125 3.60 -21.08 3.71
C LYS A 125 3.31 -19.86 4.58
N ASP A 126 2.39 -20.04 5.53
CA ASP A 126 2.13 -19.02 6.55
C ASP A 126 3.35 -18.86 7.47
N THR A 127 3.75 -17.63 7.69
CA THR A 127 4.92 -17.25 8.51
C THR A 127 4.47 -16.32 9.63
N ALA A 128 5.07 -16.47 10.81
CA ALA A 128 4.80 -15.57 11.93
C ALA A 128 5.24 -14.14 11.58
N PHE A 129 4.28 -13.22 11.57
CA PHE A 129 4.50 -11.83 11.22
C PHE A 129 3.82 -10.91 12.24
N ASP A 130 4.45 -9.78 12.55
CA ASP A 130 3.85 -8.71 13.36
C ASP A 130 3.80 -7.44 12.50
N ALA A 131 2.64 -7.19 11.91
CA ALA A 131 2.43 -6.08 11.01
C ALA A 131 2.63 -4.73 11.72
N THR A 132 2.25 -4.64 13.00
CA THR A 132 2.40 -3.42 13.78
C THR A 132 3.88 -3.10 13.96
N LYS A 133 4.66 -4.08 14.41
CA LYS A 133 6.11 -3.92 14.59
C LYS A 133 6.78 -3.56 13.27
N TYR A 134 6.50 -4.32 12.21
CA TYR A 134 7.09 -4.13 10.88
C TYR A 134 6.86 -2.71 10.34
N LEU A 135 5.61 -2.25 10.33
CA LEU A 135 5.27 -0.93 9.80
C LEU A 135 5.87 0.20 10.65
N ARG A 136 5.95 0.05 11.97
CA ARG A 136 6.60 1.04 12.85
C ARG A 136 8.11 1.11 12.63
N GLU A 137 8.76 -0.01 12.36
CA GLU A 137 10.18 -0.04 12.01
C GLU A 137 10.44 0.65 10.68
N LYS A 138 9.63 0.36 9.65
CA LYS A 138 9.68 1.05 8.35
C LYS A 138 9.48 2.56 8.46
N GLN A 139 8.53 3.01 9.30
CA GLN A 139 8.33 4.44 9.56
C GLN A 139 9.58 5.09 10.15
N LYS A 140 10.19 4.47 11.17
CA LYS A 140 11.43 4.97 11.78
C LYS A 140 12.59 5.03 10.79
N GLU A 141 12.75 4.03 9.93
CA GLU A 141 13.77 4.02 8.88
C GLU A 141 13.57 5.17 7.89
N SER A 142 12.32 5.40 7.47
CA SER A 142 11.99 6.49 6.55
C SER A 142 12.29 7.87 7.16
N GLU A 143 12.07 8.05 8.46
CA GLU A 143 12.38 9.29 9.18
C GLU A 143 13.90 9.49 9.34
N ARG A 144 14.66 8.41 9.56
CA ARG A 144 16.13 8.48 9.64
C ARG A 144 16.75 8.88 8.31
N LYS A 145 16.26 8.36 7.18
CA LYS A 145 16.76 8.69 5.84
C LYS A 145 16.47 10.15 5.41
N LYS A 146 15.58 10.85 6.11
CA LYS A 146 15.24 12.27 5.85
C LYS A 146 16.09 13.28 6.63
N ARG A 147 16.89 12.82 7.60
CA ARG A 147 17.79 13.66 8.41
C ARG A 147 19.18 13.70 7.79
#